data_AF-A0A6M2F169-F1
#
_entry.id   AF-A0A6M2F169-F1
#
_cell.length_a   1.000
_cell.length_b   1.000
_cell.length_c   1.000
_cell.angle_alpha   90.00
_cell.angle_beta   90.00
_cell.angle_gamma   90.00
#
_symmetry.space_group_name_H-M   'P 1'
#
loop_
_entity.id
_entity.type
_entity.pdbx_description
1 polymer ?
#
loop_
_entity_poly.entity_id
_entity_poly.type
_entity_poly.pdbx_seq_one_letter_code
_entity_poly.pdbx_strand_id
1 'polypeptide(L)'
;MQQLNEALGDAKIRVDCCLSFLKAAIKWSAEFGAHRNGSPELHAMLGEYVYSESPELDMTRVSYHFVRGNNPKKFASTLVNFMGKCYPGEDDLAIARAILMYLAMGNLRDANFLMDELKKHAQYKEHDLHRSDLIQFINHLLPTLQRDALPLFNMLRTKYKSSIDREPAFHERLDEIAELFYGVQRRNPLQGMFGDIFKMMG
;
A
#
# COMPACT_ATOMS: atom_id res chain seq x y z
N MET A 1 -23.38 24.40 -13.24
CA MET A 1 -22.95 24.12 -11.86
C MET A 1 -23.91 23.18 -11.14
N GLN A 2 -25.20 23.50 -11.04
CA GLN A 2 -26.18 22.62 -10.36
C GLN A 2 -26.26 21.19 -10.94
N GLN A 3 -26.46 21.05 -12.26
CA GLN A 3 -26.53 19.74 -12.93
C GLN A 3 -25.24 18.92 -12.78
N LEU A 4 -24.07 19.57 -12.72
CA LEU A 4 -22.79 18.89 -12.50
C LEU A 4 -22.69 18.35 -11.06
N ASN A 5 -23.12 19.14 -10.08
CA ASN A 5 -23.14 18.73 -8.68
C ASN A 5 -24.12 17.57 -8.45
N GLU A 6 -25.28 17.61 -9.10
CA GLU A 6 -26.28 16.52 -9.07
C GLU A 6 -25.69 15.23 -9.69
N ALA A 7 -25.10 15.32 -10.88
CA ALA A 7 -24.48 14.17 -11.53
C ALA A 7 -23.32 13.57 -10.72
N LEU A 8 -22.51 14.42 -10.07
CA LEU A 8 -21.44 13.99 -9.17
C LEU A 8 -22.00 13.27 -7.93
N GLY A 9 -23.09 13.80 -7.36
CA GLY A 9 -23.81 13.17 -6.25
C GLY A 9 -24.34 11.79 -6.63
N ASP A 10 -24.99 11.66 -7.78
CA ASP A 10 -25.51 10.39 -8.29
C ASP A 10 -24.38 9.38 -8.55
N ALA A 11 -23.25 9.83 -9.10
CA ALA A 11 -22.08 8.98 -9.31
C ALA A 11 -21.53 8.44 -7.99
N LYS A 12 -21.40 9.31 -6.98
CA LYS A 12 -20.96 8.92 -5.64
C LYS A 12 -21.89 7.88 -5.00
N ILE A 13 -23.21 8.09 -5.09
CA ILE A 13 -24.22 7.15 -4.58
C ILE A 13 -24.08 5.78 -5.25
N ARG A 14 -23.92 5.74 -6.58
CA ARG A 14 -23.74 4.47 -7.31
C ARG A 14 -22.49 3.72 -6.83
N VAL A 15 -21.37 4.43 -6.72
CA VAL A 15 -20.11 3.84 -6.24
C VAL A 15 -20.24 3.33 -4.82
N ASP A 16 -20.85 4.10 -3.93
CA ASP A 16 -21.03 3.72 -2.52
C ASP A 16 -21.93 2.47 -2.38
N CYS A 17 -22.99 2.35 -3.19
CA CYS A 17 -23.85 1.17 -3.22
C CYS A 17 -23.08 -0.10 -3.62
N CYS A 18 -22.36 -0.06 -4.74
CA CYS A 18 -21.56 -1.20 -5.20
C CYS A 18 -20.39 -1.53 -4.26
N LEU A 19 -19.73 -0.50 -3.71
CA LEU A 19 -18.69 -0.65 -2.70
C LEU A 19 -19.22 -1.35 -1.45
N SER A 20 -20.40 -0.96 -0.97
CA SER A 20 -21.06 -1.57 0.18
C SER A 20 -21.37 -3.05 -0.07
N PHE A 21 -21.94 -3.37 -1.25
CA PHE A 21 -22.21 -4.75 -1.64
C PHE A 21 -20.94 -5.60 -1.69
N LEU A 22 -19.89 -5.15 -2.37
CA LEU A 22 -18.64 -5.90 -2.48
C LEU A 22 -17.93 -6.05 -1.13
N LYS A 23 -17.99 -5.05 -0.24
CA LYS A 23 -17.50 -5.18 1.14
C LYS A 23 -18.28 -6.22 1.94
N ALA A 24 -19.61 -6.25 1.80
CA ALA A 24 -20.45 -7.27 2.44
C ALA A 24 -20.12 -8.67 1.90
N ALA A 25 -19.90 -8.81 0.60
CA ALA A 25 -19.48 -10.06 -0.03
C ALA A 25 -18.10 -10.51 0.46
N ILE A 26 -17.13 -9.60 0.58
CA ILE A 26 -15.80 -9.87 1.15
C ILE A 26 -15.95 -10.37 2.59
N LYS A 27 -16.75 -9.68 3.43
CA LYS A 27 -16.99 -10.09 4.82
C LYS A 27 -17.63 -11.47 4.89
N TRP A 28 -18.68 -11.72 4.12
CA TRP A 28 -19.31 -13.03 4.03
C TRP A 28 -18.30 -14.12 3.60
N SER A 29 -17.47 -13.85 2.60
CA SER A 29 -16.44 -14.79 2.14
C SER A 29 -15.32 -15.01 3.16
N ALA A 30 -15.09 -14.07 4.08
CA ALA A 30 -14.15 -14.23 5.18
C ALA A 30 -14.71 -15.14 6.28
N GLU A 31 -16.03 -15.05 6.52
CA GLU A 31 -16.74 -15.85 7.53
C GLU A 31 -17.02 -17.28 7.05
N PHE A 32 -17.37 -17.44 5.77
CA PHE A 32 -17.86 -18.72 5.22
C PHE A 32 -16.97 -19.32 4.12
N GLY A 33 -15.91 -18.63 3.70
CA GLY A 33 -15.00 -19.08 2.65
C GLY A 33 -13.66 -19.61 3.16
N ALA A 34 -12.77 -19.94 2.23
CA ALA A 34 -11.46 -20.53 2.54
C ALA A 34 -10.42 -19.52 3.08
N HIS A 35 -10.62 -18.22 2.86
CA HIS A 35 -9.65 -17.18 3.17
C HIS A 35 -10.15 -16.31 4.32
N ARG A 36 -9.44 -16.32 5.46
CA ARG A 36 -9.78 -15.53 6.66
C ARG A 36 -9.96 -14.02 6.44
N ASN A 37 -9.40 -13.48 5.36
CA ASN A 37 -9.47 -12.06 5.02
C ASN A 37 -10.47 -11.77 3.88
N GLY A 38 -11.26 -12.77 3.48
CA GLY A 38 -12.17 -12.70 2.34
C GLY A 38 -11.52 -13.18 1.04
N SER A 39 -12.34 -13.40 0.01
CA SER A 39 -11.94 -13.90 -1.31
C SER A 39 -11.00 -12.92 -2.01
N PRO A 40 -9.81 -13.37 -2.45
CA PRO A 40 -8.90 -12.57 -3.27
C PRO A 40 -9.53 -12.07 -4.57
N GLU A 41 -10.42 -12.82 -5.19
CA GLU A 41 -11.13 -12.44 -6.41
C GLU A 41 -12.03 -11.22 -6.13
N LEU A 42 -12.79 -11.24 -5.04
CA LEU A 42 -13.64 -10.11 -4.63
C LEU A 42 -12.81 -8.88 -4.27
N HIS A 43 -11.66 -9.08 -3.64
CA HIS A 43 -10.70 -8.01 -3.39
C HIS A 43 -10.17 -7.39 -4.70
N ALA A 44 -9.75 -8.20 -5.67
CA ALA A 44 -9.30 -7.70 -6.97
C ALA A 44 -10.41 -6.93 -7.70
N MET A 45 -11.63 -7.48 -7.71
CA MET A 45 -12.81 -6.85 -8.31
C MET A 45 -13.11 -5.49 -7.67
N LEU A 46 -13.07 -5.41 -6.33
CA LEU A 46 -13.36 -4.17 -5.63
C LEU A 46 -12.25 -3.12 -5.82
N GLY A 47 -10.98 -3.53 -5.85
CA GLY A 47 -9.87 -2.63 -6.18
C GLY A 47 -10.00 -2.03 -7.57
N GLU A 48 -10.35 -2.85 -8.56
CA GLU A 48 -10.60 -2.39 -9.93
C GLU A 48 -11.80 -1.44 -10.01
N TYR A 49 -12.92 -1.82 -9.40
CA TYR A 49 -14.14 -1.01 -9.38
C TYR A 49 -13.92 0.37 -8.75
N VAL A 50 -13.26 0.43 -7.60
CA VAL A 50 -12.94 1.70 -6.94
C VAL A 50 -12.04 2.56 -7.82
N TYR A 51 -11.06 1.97 -8.50
CA TYR A 51 -10.18 2.72 -9.39
C TYR A 51 -10.90 3.29 -10.62
N SER A 52 -11.82 2.53 -11.23
CA SER A 52 -12.49 2.95 -12.47
C SER A 52 -13.68 3.88 -12.24
N GLU A 53 -14.46 3.65 -11.18
CA GLU A 53 -15.75 4.32 -11.01
C GLU A 53 -15.73 5.47 -10.00
N SER A 54 -14.75 5.54 -9.09
CA SER A 54 -14.77 6.56 -8.03
C SER A 54 -14.55 7.96 -8.61
N PRO A 55 -15.46 8.92 -8.34
CA PRO A 55 -15.27 10.31 -8.77
C PRO A 55 -14.07 10.98 -8.09
N GLU A 56 -13.77 10.55 -6.86
CA GLU A 56 -12.61 10.96 -6.07
C GLU A 56 -11.72 9.74 -5.88
N LEU A 57 -10.56 9.73 -6.55
CA LEU A 57 -9.68 8.57 -6.53
C LEU A 57 -8.89 8.49 -5.23
N ASP A 58 -9.12 7.41 -4.48
CA ASP A 58 -8.37 7.06 -3.27
C ASP A 58 -7.45 5.87 -3.57
N MET A 59 -6.21 6.15 -3.97
CA MET A 59 -5.23 5.10 -4.28
C MET A 59 -4.83 4.27 -3.06
N THR A 60 -5.03 4.76 -1.84
CA THR A 60 -4.80 3.97 -0.61
C THR A 60 -5.84 2.85 -0.52
N ARG A 61 -7.11 3.15 -0.76
CA ARG A 61 -8.19 2.16 -0.80
C ARG A 61 -8.06 1.18 -1.96
N VAL A 62 -7.69 1.67 -3.15
CA VAL A 62 -7.40 0.83 -4.32
C VAL A 62 -6.29 -0.17 -3.98
N SER A 63 -5.17 0.33 -3.44
CA SER A 63 -4.02 -0.51 -3.05
C SER A 63 -4.42 -1.54 -1.98
N TYR A 64 -5.18 -1.14 -0.96
CA TYR A 64 -5.67 -2.03 0.09
C TYR A 64 -6.38 -3.27 -0.45
N HIS A 65 -7.21 -3.09 -1.48
CA HIS A 65 -7.94 -4.19 -2.08
C HIS A 65 -7.07 -5.01 -3.03
N PHE A 66 -6.26 -4.38 -3.89
CA PHE A 66 -5.39 -5.12 -4.80
C PHE A 66 -4.35 -5.99 -4.10
N VAL A 67 -3.74 -5.53 -2.99
CA VAL A 67 -2.73 -6.33 -2.27
C VAL A 67 -3.31 -7.58 -1.60
N ARG A 68 -4.62 -7.59 -1.35
CA ARG A 68 -5.38 -8.76 -0.87
C ARG A 68 -5.99 -9.57 -2.00
N GLY A 69 -5.88 -9.08 -3.24
CA GLY A 69 -6.39 -9.73 -4.42
C GLY A 69 -5.43 -10.75 -5.01
N ASN A 70 -5.89 -11.45 -6.05
CA ASN A 70 -5.11 -12.48 -6.75
C ASN A 70 -4.54 -12.02 -8.10
N ASN A 71 -4.64 -10.73 -8.45
CA ASN A 71 -4.28 -10.22 -9.76
C ASN A 71 -3.23 -9.09 -9.70
N PRO A 72 -1.97 -9.41 -9.36
CA PRO A 72 -0.89 -8.41 -9.25
C PRO A 72 -0.57 -7.74 -10.59
N LYS A 73 -0.80 -8.41 -11.72
CA LYS A 73 -0.63 -7.83 -13.07
C LYS A 73 -1.62 -6.68 -13.32
N LYS A 74 -2.89 -6.87 -12.93
CA LYS A 74 -3.90 -5.80 -13.01
C LYS A 74 -3.58 -4.66 -12.05
N PHE A 75 -3.01 -4.96 -10.89
CA PHE A 75 -2.56 -3.91 -9.97
C PHE A 75 -1.41 -3.08 -10.58
N ALA A 76 -0.42 -3.74 -11.19
CA ALA A 76 0.68 -3.07 -11.89
C ALA A 76 0.15 -2.14 -12.99
N SER A 77 -0.76 -2.61 -13.84
CA SER A 77 -1.34 -1.78 -14.90
C SER A 77 -2.20 -0.63 -14.35
N THR A 78 -2.86 -0.84 -13.22
CA THR A 78 -3.61 0.21 -12.51
C THR A 78 -2.68 1.31 -12.00
N LEU A 79 -1.56 0.96 -11.35
CA LEU A 79 -0.56 1.93 -10.91
C LEU A 79 0.06 2.68 -12.09
N VAL A 80 0.42 1.98 -13.16
CA VAL A 80 0.93 2.62 -14.39
C VAL A 80 -0.05 3.65 -14.95
N ASN A 81 -1.34 3.31 -14.99
CA ASN A 81 -2.37 4.23 -15.44
C ASN A 81 -2.54 5.43 -14.50
N PHE A 82 -2.39 5.22 -13.19
CA PHE A 82 -2.43 6.29 -12.19
C PHE A 82 -1.25 7.25 -12.35
N MET A 83 -0.03 6.73 -12.53
CA MET A 83 1.18 7.53 -12.74
C MET A 83 1.06 8.51 -13.92
N GLY A 84 0.31 8.13 -14.97
CA GLY A 84 0.07 9.01 -16.11
C GLY A 84 -0.95 10.14 -15.87
N LYS A 85 -1.59 10.18 -14.69
CA LYS A 85 -2.69 11.09 -14.36
C LYS A 85 -2.50 11.83 -13.04
N CYS A 86 -1.64 11.34 -12.15
CA CYS A 86 -1.43 11.89 -10.83
C CYS A 86 -0.57 13.16 -10.85
N TYR A 87 -0.58 13.91 -9.74
CA TYR A 87 0.32 15.04 -9.60
C TYR A 87 1.77 14.56 -9.38
N PRO A 88 2.78 15.39 -9.74
CA PRO A 88 4.18 15.05 -9.49
C PRO A 88 4.44 14.73 -8.01
N GLY A 89 5.05 13.58 -7.73
CA GLY A 89 5.32 13.11 -6.37
C GLY A 89 4.16 12.37 -5.70
N GLU A 90 3.05 12.08 -6.40
CA GLU A 90 2.04 11.14 -5.91
C GLU A 90 2.31 9.69 -6.37
N ASP A 91 3.00 9.55 -7.49
CA ASP A 91 3.39 8.29 -8.11
C ASP A 91 4.30 7.46 -7.20
N ASP A 92 5.36 8.08 -6.67
CA ASP A 92 6.31 7.39 -5.80
C ASP A 92 5.68 6.95 -4.47
N LEU A 93 4.78 7.77 -3.91
CA LEU A 93 3.97 7.43 -2.74
C LEU A 93 3.04 6.25 -3.02
N ALA A 94 2.34 6.26 -4.16
CA ALA A 94 1.45 5.17 -4.53
C ALA A 94 2.20 3.84 -4.71
N ILE A 95 3.37 3.88 -5.34
CA ILE A 95 4.24 2.71 -5.52
C ILE A 95 4.75 2.21 -4.15
N ALA A 96 5.31 3.10 -3.33
CA ALA A 96 5.84 2.73 -2.02
C ALA A 96 4.75 2.14 -1.13
N ARG A 97 3.55 2.74 -1.12
CA ARG A 97 2.39 2.23 -0.38
C ARG A 97 2.02 0.83 -0.83
N ALA A 98 1.88 0.60 -2.13
CA ALA A 98 1.56 -0.71 -2.69
C ALA A 98 2.58 -1.79 -2.28
N ILE A 99 3.87 -1.48 -2.40
CA ILE A 99 4.95 -2.39 -2.04
C ILE A 99 4.96 -2.66 -0.54
N LEU A 100 4.94 -1.62 0.30
CA LEU A 100 4.95 -1.77 1.75
C LEU A 100 3.72 -2.54 2.26
N MET A 101 2.56 -2.39 1.62
CA MET A 101 1.36 -3.16 1.97
C MET A 101 1.49 -4.64 1.60
N TYR A 102 2.08 -4.99 0.45
CA TYR A 102 2.38 -6.40 0.14
C TYR A 102 3.38 -6.98 1.14
N LEU A 103 4.44 -6.24 1.46
CA LEU A 103 5.48 -6.67 2.41
C LEU A 103 4.91 -6.85 3.82
N ALA A 104 4.06 -5.95 4.30
CA ALA A 104 3.39 -6.09 5.60
C ALA A 104 2.46 -7.32 5.68
N MET A 105 2.06 -7.87 4.53
CA MET A 105 1.32 -9.14 4.45
C MET A 105 2.22 -10.37 4.25
N GLY A 106 3.54 -10.20 4.24
CA GLY A 106 4.51 -11.26 3.98
C GLY A 106 4.61 -11.66 2.51
N ASN A 107 3.99 -10.91 1.61
CA ASN A 107 3.95 -11.24 0.19
C ASN A 107 5.13 -10.60 -0.56
N LEU A 108 6.35 -11.06 -0.24
CA LEU A 108 7.57 -10.60 -0.90
C LEU A 108 7.57 -10.92 -2.40
N ARG A 109 6.92 -12.03 -2.81
CA ARG A 109 6.83 -12.46 -4.21
C ARG A 109 6.11 -11.41 -5.06
N ASP A 110 4.90 -11.04 -4.67
CA ASP A 110 4.09 -10.11 -5.46
C ASP A 110 4.59 -8.67 -5.31
N ALA A 111 5.24 -8.32 -4.19
CA ALA A 111 5.97 -7.04 -4.07
C ALA A 111 7.10 -6.92 -5.11
N ASN A 112 7.94 -7.94 -5.26
CA ASN A 112 9.01 -7.93 -6.28
C ASN A 112 8.42 -7.92 -7.70
N PHE A 113 7.40 -8.75 -7.96
CA PHE A 113 6.71 -8.77 -9.25
C PHE A 113 6.17 -7.38 -9.62
N LEU A 114 5.51 -6.70 -8.68
CA LEU A 114 4.96 -5.36 -8.91
C LEU A 114 6.06 -4.36 -9.27
N MET A 115 7.18 -4.37 -8.52
CA MET A 115 8.30 -3.46 -8.79
C MET A 115 8.95 -3.73 -10.15
N ASP A 116 9.06 -5.00 -10.56
CA ASP A 116 9.61 -5.37 -11.85
C ASP A 116 8.74 -4.93 -13.02
N GLU A 117 7.41 -5.08 -12.92
CA GLU A 117 6.47 -4.60 -13.94
C GLU A 117 6.51 -3.07 -14.07
N LEU A 118 6.61 -2.35 -12.96
CA LEU A 118 6.74 -0.88 -12.96
C LEU A 118 8.06 -0.42 -13.61
N LYS A 119 9.17 -1.09 -13.33
CA LYS A 119 10.47 -0.81 -13.97
C LYS A 119 10.44 -1.05 -15.47
N LYS A 120 9.83 -2.14 -15.94
CA LYS A 120 9.65 -2.41 -17.38
C LYS A 120 8.88 -1.28 -18.07
N HIS A 121 7.84 -0.76 -17.43
CA HIS A 121 7.08 0.35 -17.97
C HIS A 121 7.88 1.67 -18.01
N ALA A 122 8.64 1.98 -16.95
CA ALA A 122 9.50 3.16 -16.91
C ALA A 122 10.59 3.15 -17.98
N GLN A 123 11.22 2.00 -18.23
CA GLN A 123 12.19 1.82 -19.31
C GLN A 123 11.59 2.11 -20.69
N TYR A 124 10.34 1.72 -20.91
CA TYR A 124 9.65 1.94 -22.19
C TYR A 124 9.28 3.41 -22.44
N LYS A 125 9.03 4.20 -21.38
CA LYS A 125 8.56 5.59 -21.49
C LYS A 125 9.62 6.66 -21.16
N GLU A 126 10.89 6.28 -21.02
CA GLU A 126 11.98 7.16 -20.53
C GLU A 126 11.61 7.91 -19.23
N HIS A 127 10.72 7.32 -18.43
CA HIS A 127 10.26 7.94 -17.19
C HIS A 127 11.22 7.55 -16.07
N ASP A 128 11.92 8.53 -15.50
CA ASP A 128 12.98 8.27 -14.53
C ASP A 128 12.42 8.02 -13.12
N LEU A 129 11.78 6.85 -12.93
CA LEU A 129 11.36 6.35 -11.62
C LEU A 129 12.52 6.30 -10.61
N HIS A 130 13.77 6.27 -11.08
CA HIS A 130 14.95 6.10 -10.23
C HIS A 130 15.39 7.37 -9.50
N ARG A 131 14.81 8.55 -9.83
CA ARG A 131 15.17 9.82 -9.15
C ARG A 131 14.62 9.95 -7.75
N SER A 132 13.49 9.33 -7.45
CA SER A 132 12.88 9.47 -6.12
C SER A 132 13.68 8.70 -5.07
N ASP A 133 14.09 9.39 -4.00
CA ASP A 133 14.70 8.77 -2.81
C ASP A 133 13.78 7.72 -2.18
N LEU A 134 12.46 7.90 -2.28
CA LEU A 134 11.49 6.91 -1.81
C LEU A 134 11.51 5.64 -2.67
N ILE A 135 11.64 5.78 -3.99
CA ILE A 135 11.80 4.62 -4.89
C ILE A 135 13.16 3.96 -4.69
N GLN A 136 14.23 4.73 -4.44
CA GLN A 136 15.53 4.17 -4.08
C GLN A 136 15.45 3.36 -2.77
N PHE A 137 14.76 3.88 -1.76
CA PHE A 137 14.46 3.15 -0.53
C PHE A 137 13.80 1.80 -0.81
N ILE A 138 12.73 1.77 -1.61
CA ILE A 138 12.03 0.54 -1.99
C ILE A 138 12.95 -0.43 -2.74
N ASN A 139 13.75 0.07 -3.70
CA ASN A 139 14.70 -0.73 -4.46
C ASN A 139 15.76 -1.40 -3.58
N HIS A 140 16.18 -0.76 -2.49
CA HIS A 140 17.11 -1.35 -1.53
C HIS A 140 16.41 -2.23 -0.50
N LEU A 141 15.18 -1.90 -0.12
CA LEU A 141 14.39 -2.64 0.86
C LEU A 141 14.09 -4.07 0.36
N LEU A 142 13.59 -4.22 -0.87
CA LEU A 142 13.21 -5.52 -1.43
C LEU A 142 14.31 -6.60 -1.34
N PRO A 143 15.56 -6.37 -1.82
CA PRO A 143 16.64 -7.34 -1.67
C PRO A 143 17.18 -7.45 -0.24
N THR A 144 16.96 -6.45 0.62
CA THR A 144 17.31 -6.53 2.04
C THR A 144 16.43 -7.55 2.77
N LEU A 145 15.15 -7.61 2.43
CA LEU A 145 14.18 -8.56 3.01
C LEU A 145 14.37 -10.02 2.53
N GLN A 146 15.20 -10.25 1.51
CA GLN A 146 15.58 -11.61 1.06
C GLN A 146 16.66 -12.24 1.93
N ARG A 147 17.21 -11.51 2.90
CA ARG A 147 18.36 -11.90 3.72
C ARG A 147 18.08 -11.60 5.17
N ASP A 148 18.76 -12.29 6.07
CA ASP A 148 18.81 -11.90 7.49
C ASP A 148 19.71 -10.66 7.64
N ALA A 149 19.10 -9.48 7.46
CA ALA A 149 19.80 -8.21 7.30
C ALA A 149 19.11 -7.07 8.07
N LEU A 150 18.62 -7.35 9.28
CA LEU A 150 17.99 -6.35 10.16
C LEU A 150 18.85 -5.07 10.35
N PRO A 151 20.19 -5.12 10.52
CA PRO A 151 21.00 -3.90 10.60
C PRO A 151 20.91 -3.03 9.35
N LEU A 152 20.91 -3.65 8.15
CA LEU A 152 20.75 -2.95 6.88
C LEU A 152 19.36 -2.34 6.75
N PHE A 153 18.32 -3.08 7.14
CA PHE A 153 16.94 -2.57 7.18
C PHE A 153 16.82 -1.30 8.05
N ASN A 154 17.38 -1.30 9.25
CA ASN A 154 17.36 -0.14 10.15
C ASN A 154 18.18 1.05 9.59
N MET A 155 19.31 0.76 8.95
CA MET A 155 20.10 1.79 8.26
C MET A 155 19.30 2.43 7.12
N LEU A 156 18.56 1.64 6.33
CA LEU A 156 17.70 2.15 5.26
C LEU A 156 16.59 3.05 5.82
N ARG A 157 15.89 2.63 6.89
CA ARG A 157 14.88 3.46 7.57
C ARG A 157 15.44 4.81 8.03
N THR A 158 16.66 4.82 8.55
CA THR A 158 17.33 6.04 9.00
C THR A 158 17.74 6.92 7.84
N LYS A 159 18.38 6.34 6.80
CA LYS A 159 18.89 7.06 5.64
C LYS A 159 17.79 7.75 4.84
N TYR A 160 16.65 7.08 4.66
CA TYR A 160 15.54 7.55 3.84
C TYR A 160 14.39 8.17 4.66
N LYS A 161 14.67 8.56 5.92
CA LYS A 161 13.65 9.03 6.87
C LYS A 161 12.79 10.17 6.29
N SER A 162 13.40 11.18 5.66
CA SER A 162 12.68 12.32 5.07
C SER A 162 11.67 11.90 4.00
N SER A 163 12.02 10.91 3.17
CA SER A 163 11.14 10.36 2.14
C SER A 163 10.01 9.52 2.74
N ILE A 164 10.30 8.77 3.80
CA ILE A 164 9.33 7.93 4.51
C ILE A 164 8.32 8.80 5.29
N ASP A 165 8.78 9.88 5.93
CA ASP A 165 7.95 10.79 6.73
C ASP A 165 6.86 11.51 5.92
N ARG A 166 6.94 11.50 4.58
CA ARG A 166 5.88 12.01 3.69
C ARG A 166 4.55 11.30 3.89
N GLU A 167 4.57 10.04 4.34
CA GLU A 167 3.37 9.28 4.68
C GLU A 167 3.55 8.58 6.03
N PRO A 168 2.95 9.12 7.11
CA PRO A 168 3.12 8.57 8.46
C PRO A 168 2.78 7.07 8.59
N ALA A 169 1.81 6.59 7.80
CA ALA A 169 1.41 5.18 7.76
C ALA A 169 2.54 4.24 7.33
N PHE A 170 3.58 4.72 6.65
CA PHE A 170 4.73 3.89 6.27
C PHE A 170 5.51 3.39 7.48
N HIS A 171 5.59 4.17 8.56
CA HIS A 171 6.28 3.72 9.78
C HIS A 171 5.59 2.50 10.40
N GLU A 172 4.26 2.53 10.46
CA GLU A 172 3.48 1.38 10.93
C GLU A 172 3.76 0.16 10.04
N ARG A 173 3.68 0.32 8.70
CA ARG A 173 3.99 -0.76 7.75
C ARG A 173 5.40 -1.33 7.94
N LEU A 174 6.39 -0.46 8.15
CA LEU A 174 7.78 -0.87 8.36
C LEU A 174 7.97 -1.62 9.67
N ASP A 175 7.20 -1.30 10.70
CA ASP A 175 7.21 -2.05 11.95
C ASP A 175 6.57 -3.44 11.76
N GLU A 176 5.49 -3.56 10.98
CA GLU A 176 4.91 -4.88 10.62
C GLU A 176 5.89 -5.72 9.82
N ILE A 177 6.61 -5.10 8.89
CA ILE A 177 7.65 -5.76 8.08
C ILE A 177 8.81 -6.23 8.97
N ALA A 178 9.26 -5.40 9.92
CA ALA A 178 10.34 -5.78 10.82
C ALA A 178 9.95 -6.95 11.73
N GLU A 179 8.72 -6.95 12.23
CA GLU A 179 8.16 -8.07 12.98
C GLU A 179 8.12 -9.34 12.13
N LEU A 180 7.60 -9.24 10.91
CA LEU A 180 7.35 -10.40 10.06
C LEU A 180 8.62 -11.03 9.47
N PHE A 181 9.59 -10.20 9.04
CA PHE A 181 10.80 -10.68 8.37
C PHE A 181 11.98 -10.90 9.31
N TYR A 182 12.01 -10.24 10.47
CA TYR A 182 13.14 -10.27 11.40
C TYR A 182 12.75 -10.62 12.85
N GLY A 183 11.46 -10.86 13.14
CA GLY A 183 11.00 -11.21 14.49
C GLY A 183 11.08 -10.08 15.51
N VAL A 184 11.22 -8.83 15.06
CA VAL A 184 11.30 -7.66 15.94
C VAL A 184 9.95 -7.44 16.62
N GLN A 185 9.92 -7.50 17.95
CA GLN A 185 8.71 -7.19 18.71
C GLN A 185 8.34 -5.72 18.52
N ARG A 186 7.08 -5.44 18.15
CA ARG A 186 6.59 -4.05 18.07
C ARG A 186 6.72 -3.41 19.45
N ARG A 187 7.24 -2.19 19.49
CA ARG A 187 7.17 -1.39 20.72
C ARG A 187 5.71 -1.05 20.97
N ASN A 188 5.13 -1.60 22.03
CA ASN A 188 3.78 -1.24 22.43
C ASN A 188 3.77 0.27 22.76
N PRO A 189 2.88 1.08 22.16
CA PRO A 189 2.83 2.53 22.44
C PRO A 189 2.67 2.82 23.94
N LEU A 190 1.92 1.95 24.64
CA LEU A 190 1.73 2.00 26.09
C LEU A 190 3.03 1.75 26.87
N GLN A 191 3.93 0.91 26.36
CA GLN A 191 5.18 0.55 27.04
C GLN A 191 6.16 1.73 27.12
N GLY A 192 6.09 2.67 26.17
CA GLY A 192 6.82 3.95 26.24
C GLY A 192 6.23 4.91 27.28
N MET A 193 4.89 5.04 27.32
CA MET A 193 4.20 5.89 28.30
C MET A 193 4.44 5.44 29.76
N PHE A 194 4.47 4.14 30.03
CA PHE A 194 4.80 3.65 31.38
C PHE A 194 6.25 3.98 31.77
N GLY A 195 7.20 3.87 30.84
CA GLY A 195 8.61 4.20 31.09
C GLY A 195 8.84 5.68 31.46
N ASP A 196 8.10 6.59 30.83
CA ASP A 196 8.21 8.03 31.09
C ASP A 196 7.52 8.44 32.41
N ILE A 197 6.41 7.79 32.78
CA ILE A 197 5.75 8.02 34.08
C ILE A 197 6.65 7.57 35.24
N PHE A 198 7.30 6.41 35.13
CA PHE A 198 8.22 5.93 36.17
C PHE A 198 9.47 6.81 36.31
N LYS A 199 9.94 7.45 35.23
CA LYS A 199 11.05 8.41 35.27
C LYS A 199 10.67 9.78 35.82
N MET A 200 9.41 10.19 35.74
CA MET A 200 8.92 11.44 36.33
C MET A 200 8.58 11.32 37.82
N MET A 201 8.48 10.11 38.37
CA MET A 201 8.15 9.85 39.78
C MET A 201 9.36 9.47 40.65
N GLY A 202 10.58 9.51 40.11
CA GLY A 202 11.83 9.31 40.84
C GLY A 202 12.71 10.54 40.79
#